data_AF-A0A3C1N8X1-F1
#
_entry.id   AF-A0A3C1N8X1-F1
#
_cell.length_a   1.000
_cell.length_b   1.000
_cell.length_c   1.000
_cell.angle_alpha   90.00
_cell.angle_beta   90.00
_cell.angle_gamma   90.00
#
_symmetry.space_group_name_H-M   'P 1'
#
loop_
_entity.id
_entity.type
_entity.pdbx_description
1 polymer ?
#
loop_
_entity_poly.entity_id
_entity_poly.type
_entity_poly.pdbx_seq_one_letter_code
_entity_poly.pdbx_strand_id
1 'polypeptide(L)'
;AEGGQRMSVQALAALKARYAKEITALQAEQRVLVDELKGQHSALQVKYDRLVRPARSFLGKHVIRIEYWKEGGIFRYSLREPRETQARNVNEQQLHRSLTALKSVYGKRLYTKILFPREAELSQKDAWRFTHQILRQYDYYSQ
;
A
#
# COMPACT_ATOMS: atom_id res chain seq x y z
N ALA A 1 -32.67 51.17 -16.64
CA ALA A 1 -31.62 50.31 -17.21
C ALA A 1 -31.06 49.26 -16.24
N GLU A 2 -31.29 49.37 -14.92
CA GLU A 2 -30.65 48.49 -13.91
C GLU A 2 -31.21 47.05 -13.84
N GLY A 3 -32.48 46.84 -14.22
CA GLY A 3 -33.12 45.52 -14.18
C GLY A 3 -32.55 44.50 -15.18
N GLY A 4 -32.13 44.95 -16.37
CA GLY A 4 -31.52 44.09 -17.40
C GLY A 4 -30.11 43.62 -17.03
N GLN A 5 -29.34 44.47 -16.35
CA GLN A 5 -27.98 44.15 -15.87
C GLN A 5 -28.01 43.14 -14.69
N ARG A 6 -29.02 43.21 -13.80
CA ARG A 6 -29.19 42.25 -12.70
C ARG A 6 -29.61 40.86 -13.17
N MET A 7 -30.50 40.79 -14.17
CA MET A 7 -30.95 39.55 -14.81
C MET A 7 -29.79 38.79 -15.49
N SER A 8 -28.87 39.51 -16.16
CA SER A 8 -27.73 38.89 -16.84
C SER A 8 -26.67 38.34 -15.86
N VAL A 9 -26.46 39.02 -14.74
CA VAL A 9 -25.56 38.55 -13.66
C VAL A 9 -26.11 37.31 -12.97
N GLN A 10 -27.43 37.25 -12.72
CA GLN A 10 -28.07 36.05 -12.17
C GLN A 10 -28.01 34.85 -13.13
N ALA A 11 -28.24 35.08 -14.43
CA ALA A 11 -28.11 34.03 -15.45
C ALA A 11 -26.69 33.46 -15.51
N LEU A 12 -25.67 34.33 -15.43
CA LEU A 12 -24.27 33.92 -15.40
C LEU A 12 -23.91 33.13 -14.13
N ALA A 13 -24.45 33.53 -12.97
CA ALA A 13 -24.24 32.82 -11.71
C ALA A 13 -24.90 31.43 -11.73
N ALA A 14 -26.11 31.31 -12.27
CA ALA A 14 -26.79 30.03 -12.43
C ALA A 14 -26.03 29.09 -13.39
N LEU A 15 -25.47 29.64 -14.48
CA LEU A 15 -24.66 28.88 -15.42
C LEU A 15 -23.36 28.38 -14.78
N LYS A 16 -22.65 29.23 -14.03
CA LYS A 16 -21.45 28.81 -13.25
C LYS A 16 -21.76 27.72 -12.24
N ALA A 17 -22.91 27.80 -11.56
CA ALA A 17 -23.33 26.79 -10.60
C ALA A 17 -23.64 25.43 -11.27
N ARG A 18 -24.18 25.44 -12.49
CA ARG A 18 -24.38 24.22 -13.29
C ARG A 18 -23.04 23.58 -13.67
N TYR A 19 -22.10 24.36 -14.21
CA TYR A 19 -20.78 23.84 -14.56
C TYR A 19 -20.01 23.31 -13.34
N ALA A 20 -20.12 23.96 -12.17
CA ALA A 20 -19.51 23.45 -10.94
C ALA A 20 -20.07 22.08 -10.51
N LYS A 21 -21.39 21.87 -10.67
CA LYS A 21 -22.02 20.55 -10.43
C LYS A 21 -21.56 19.50 -11.44
N GLU A 22 -21.39 19.88 -12.69
CA GLU A 22 -20.94 18.98 -13.75
C GLU A 22 -19.47 18.57 -13.57
N ILE A 23 -18.60 19.52 -13.22
CA ILE A 23 -17.19 19.23 -12.90
C ILE A 23 -17.08 18.28 -11.70
N THR A 24 -17.88 18.50 -10.66
CA THR A 24 -17.86 17.62 -9.47
C THR A 24 -18.38 16.22 -9.76
N ALA A 25 -19.40 16.09 -10.62
CA ALA A 25 -19.87 14.79 -11.09
C ALA A 25 -18.79 14.06 -11.91
N LEU A 26 -18.16 14.75 -12.87
CA LEU A 26 -17.08 14.19 -13.69
C LEU A 26 -15.86 13.77 -12.85
N GLN A 27 -15.51 14.54 -11.81
CA GLN A 27 -14.43 14.19 -10.89
C GLN A 27 -14.78 12.95 -10.05
N ALA A 28 -16.04 12.77 -9.66
CA ALA A 28 -16.49 11.58 -8.94
C ALA A 28 -16.43 10.34 -9.85
N GLU A 29 -16.90 10.44 -11.09
CA GLU A 29 -16.81 9.37 -12.09
C GLU A 29 -15.35 8.97 -12.38
N GLN A 30 -14.47 9.96 -12.57
CA GLN A 30 -13.05 9.71 -12.79
C GLN A 30 -12.39 8.97 -11.62
N ARG A 31 -12.77 9.31 -10.37
CA ARG A 31 -12.26 8.60 -9.17
C ARG A 31 -12.70 7.15 -9.16
N VAL A 32 -13.97 6.88 -9.44
CA VAL A 32 -14.50 5.50 -9.51
C VAL A 32 -13.76 4.69 -10.56
N LEU A 33 -13.56 5.25 -11.76
CA LEU A 33 -12.86 4.59 -12.86
C LEU A 33 -11.39 4.29 -12.51
N VAL A 34 -10.71 5.25 -11.88
CA VAL A 34 -9.32 5.09 -11.43
C VAL A 34 -9.20 4.01 -10.35
N ASP A 35 -10.16 3.94 -9.43
CA ASP A 35 -10.15 2.93 -8.38
C ASP A 35 -10.50 1.53 -8.92
N GLU A 36 -11.40 1.43 -9.90
CA GLU A 36 -11.67 0.20 -10.62
C GLU A 36 -10.43 -0.30 -11.38
N LEU A 37 -9.77 0.57 -12.15
CA LEU A 37 -8.54 0.25 -12.87
C LEU A 37 -7.44 -0.22 -11.92
N LYS A 38 -7.25 0.44 -10.77
CA LYS A 38 -6.31 -0.01 -9.73
C LYS A 38 -6.67 -1.38 -9.16
N GLY A 39 -7.96 -1.64 -8.95
CA GLY A 39 -8.48 -2.93 -8.50
C GLY A 39 -8.21 -4.04 -9.52
N GLN A 40 -8.50 -3.79 -10.80
CA GLN A 40 -8.21 -4.71 -11.90
C GLN A 40 -6.71 -5.00 -12.03
N HIS A 41 -5.86 -3.97 -11.92
CA HIS A 41 -4.40 -4.13 -11.98
C HIS A 41 -3.88 -4.99 -10.83
N SER A 42 -4.42 -4.78 -9.63
CA SER A 42 -4.07 -5.55 -8.44
C SER A 42 -4.50 -7.02 -8.58
N ALA A 43 -5.70 -7.28 -9.11
CA ALA A 43 -6.20 -8.63 -9.38
C ALA A 43 -5.38 -9.36 -10.47
N LEU A 44 -5.00 -8.64 -11.53
CA LEU A 44 -4.19 -9.17 -12.61
C LEU A 44 -2.77 -9.52 -12.14
N GLN A 45 -2.18 -8.69 -11.28
CA GLN A 45 -0.87 -8.95 -10.68
C GLN A 45 -0.89 -10.18 -9.78
N VAL A 46 -1.94 -10.38 -8.98
CA VAL A 46 -2.13 -11.60 -8.17
C VAL A 46 -2.25 -12.86 -9.05
N LYS A 47 -2.94 -12.78 -10.21
CA LYS A 47 -3.00 -13.89 -11.17
C LYS A 47 -1.64 -14.18 -11.80
N TYR A 48 -0.90 -13.15 -12.20
CA TYR A 48 0.45 -13.29 -12.74
C TYR A 48 1.40 -13.94 -11.73
N ASP A 49 1.39 -13.48 -10.48
CA ASP A 49 2.21 -14.05 -9.40
C ASP A 49 1.89 -15.52 -9.11
N ARG A 50 0.62 -15.95 -9.28
CA ARG A 50 0.20 -17.36 -9.18
C ARG A 50 0.64 -18.23 -10.36
N LEU A 51 0.77 -17.66 -11.56
CA LEU A 51 1.07 -18.39 -12.79
C LEU A 51 2.57 -18.52 -13.07
N VAL A 52 3.40 -17.61 -12.56
CA VAL A 52 4.82 -17.50 -12.95
C VAL A 52 5.81 -17.98 -11.88
N ARG A 53 5.42 -18.12 -10.60
CA ARG A 53 6.34 -18.61 -9.54
C ARG A 53 5.67 -19.62 -8.60
N PRO A 54 6.37 -20.70 -8.19
CA PRO A 54 5.84 -21.65 -7.22
C PRO A 54 5.53 -20.96 -5.88
N ALA A 55 4.58 -21.50 -5.13
CA ALA A 55 4.21 -21.00 -3.80
C ALA A 55 5.46 -20.82 -2.92
N ARG A 56 5.55 -19.67 -2.21
CA ARG A 56 6.74 -19.36 -1.39
C ARG A 56 6.94 -20.44 -0.33
N SER A 57 8.11 -21.08 -0.30
CA SER A 57 8.50 -22.04 0.74
C SER A 57 9.55 -21.46 1.69
N PHE A 58 9.42 -21.77 2.98
CA PHE A 58 10.36 -21.35 4.02
C PHE A 58 11.41 -22.43 4.36
N LEU A 59 11.28 -23.65 3.83
CA LEU A 59 12.20 -24.76 4.11
C LEU A 59 13.64 -24.40 3.69
N GLY A 60 14.59 -24.59 4.61
CA GLY A 60 16.00 -24.27 4.39
C GLY A 60 16.32 -22.77 4.29
N LYS A 61 15.37 -21.89 4.65
CA LYS A 61 15.54 -20.43 4.61
C LYS A 61 15.81 -19.85 6.00
N HIS A 62 16.47 -18.70 6.02
CA HIS A 62 16.57 -17.86 7.21
C HIS A 62 15.29 -17.01 7.30
N VAL A 63 14.36 -17.43 8.15
CA VAL A 63 13.02 -16.86 8.25
C VAL A 63 12.97 -15.72 9.26
N ILE A 64 12.84 -14.49 8.78
CA ILE A 64 12.59 -13.34 9.65
C ILE A 64 11.11 -13.00 9.66
N ARG A 65 10.61 -12.60 10.83
CA ARG A 65 9.21 -12.18 11.03
C ARG A 65 9.17 -10.67 11.14
N ILE A 66 8.30 -10.06 10.35
CA ILE A 66 8.06 -8.62 10.36
C ILE A 66 6.59 -8.44 10.71
N GLU A 67 6.32 -7.68 11.76
CA GLU A 67 4.96 -7.21 12.03
C GLU A 67 4.85 -5.77 11.56
N TYR A 68 3.76 -5.46 10.89
CA TYR A 68 3.45 -4.12 10.40
C TYR A 68 2.02 -3.79 10.77
N TRP A 69 1.84 -2.66 11.43
CA TRP A 69 0.52 -2.20 11.84
C TRP A 69 0.44 -0.69 11.85
N LYS A 70 -0.78 -0.19 11.99
CA LYS A 70 -1.05 1.22 12.18
C LYS A 70 -1.77 1.39 13.51
N GLU A 71 -1.31 2.38 14.28
CA GLU A 71 -1.84 2.71 15.60
C GLU A 71 -1.83 4.22 15.76
N GLY A 72 -2.99 4.82 16.05
CA GLY A 72 -3.11 6.27 16.23
C GLY A 72 -2.66 7.07 15.01
N GLY A 73 -2.93 6.55 13.79
CA GLY A 73 -2.49 7.19 12.55
C GLY A 73 -1.04 6.89 12.14
N ILE A 74 -0.23 6.29 13.02
CA ILE A 74 1.21 6.11 12.82
C ILE A 74 1.52 4.66 12.44
N PHE A 75 2.37 4.48 11.43
CA PHE A 75 2.87 3.16 11.05
C PHE A 75 3.94 2.67 12.03
N ARG A 76 3.80 1.41 12.44
CA ARG A 76 4.65 0.74 13.41
C ARG A 76 5.18 -0.57 12.85
N TYR A 77 6.35 -0.95 13.34
CA TYR A 77 7.09 -2.10 12.83
C TYR A 77 7.72 -2.87 13.99
N SER A 78 7.68 -4.19 13.91
CA SER A 78 8.49 -5.06 14.75
C SER A 78 9.22 -6.07 13.88
N LEU A 79 10.41 -6.48 14.33
CA LEU A 79 11.22 -7.48 13.67
C LEU A 79 11.56 -8.58 14.68
N ARG A 80 11.56 -9.83 14.22
CA ARG A 80 12.03 -10.98 14.99
C ARG A 80 12.81 -11.94 14.11
N GLU A 81 14.06 -12.18 14.47
CA GLU A 81 14.93 -13.18 13.88
C GLU A 81 14.69 -14.58 14.51
N PRO A 82 15.10 -15.69 13.86
CA PRO A 82 14.85 -17.05 14.36
C PRO A 82 15.36 -17.34 15.77
N ARG A 83 16.44 -16.66 16.20
CA ARG A 83 17.08 -16.87 17.51
C ARG A 83 16.53 -15.93 18.60
N GLU A 84 15.70 -14.96 18.22
CA GLU A 84 15.14 -14.00 19.16
C GLU A 84 13.83 -14.55 19.76
N THR A 85 13.73 -14.53 21.07
CA THR A 85 12.53 -14.99 21.79
C THR A 85 11.36 -14.03 21.60
N GLN A 86 11.64 -12.72 21.56
CA GLN A 86 10.65 -11.65 21.43
C GLN A 86 10.93 -10.77 20.20
N ALA A 87 9.88 -10.16 19.67
CA ALA A 87 10.02 -9.17 18.61
C ALA A 87 10.48 -7.84 19.20
N ARG A 88 11.35 -7.15 18.47
CA ARG A 88 11.83 -5.81 18.82
C ARG A 88 11.11 -4.77 17.97
N ASN A 89 10.60 -3.73 18.62
CA ASN A 89 10.02 -2.58 17.93
C ASN A 89 11.12 -1.77 17.26
N VAL A 90 10.88 -1.39 16.00
CA VAL A 90 11.81 -0.63 15.19
C VAL A 90 11.07 0.47 14.45
N ASN A 91 11.76 1.56 14.13
CA ASN A 91 11.24 2.50 13.13
C ASN A 91 11.53 2.00 11.70
N GLU A 92 10.94 2.66 10.70
CA GLU A 92 11.07 2.29 9.30
C GLU A 92 12.54 2.24 8.84
N GLN A 93 13.35 3.23 9.21
CA GLN A 93 14.76 3.30 8.83
C GLN A 93 15.58 2.16 9.46
N GLN A 94 15.26 1.76 10.70
CA GLN A 94 15.90 0.65 11.39
C GLN A 94 15.46 -0.71 10.81
N LEU A 95 14.19 -0.84 10.41
CA LEU A 95 13.69 -2.00 9.69
C LEU A 95 14.47 -2.21 8.40
N HIS A 96 14.52 -1.20 7.54
CA HIS A 96 15.23 -1.27 6.27
C HIS A 96 16.73 -1.54 6.44
N ARG A 97 17.39 -0.90 7.41
CA ARG A 97 18.80 -1.18 7.73
C ARG A 97 19.02 -2.64 8.14
N SER A 98 18.17 -3.17 9.02
CA SER A 98 18.25 -4.57 9.46
C SER A 98 18.05 -5.53 8.30
N LEU A 99 17.03 -5.29 7.46
CA LEU A 99 16.72 -6.15 6.30
C LEU A 99 17.82 -6.10 5.24
N THR A 100 18.44 -4.94 5.00
CA THR A 100 19.60 -4.83 4.11
C THR A 100 20.79 -5.65 4.62
N ALA A 101 21.09 -5.56 5.92
CA ALA A 101 22.16 -6.36 6.53
C ALA A 101 21.89 -7.86 6.42
N LEU A 102 20.66 -8.29 6.73
CA LEU A 102 20.23 -9.68 6.59
C LEU A 102 20.27 -10.15 5.14
N LYS A 103 19.87 -9.32 4.17
CA LYS A 103 19.90 -9.67 2.74
C LYS A 103 21.34 -9.85 2.27
N SER A 104 22.27 -9.02 2.74
CA SER A 104 23.70 -9.17 2.45
C SER A 104 24.25 -10.51 2.97
N VAL A 105 23.88 -10.92 4.19
CA VAL A 105 24.36 -12.16 4.82
C VAL A 105 23.73 -13.42 4.22
N TYR A 106 22.41 -13.42 4.02
CA TYR A 106 21.66 -14.62 3.65
C TYR A 106 21.29 -14.69 2.16
N GLY A 107 21.32 -13.58 1.43
CA GLY A 107 21.08 -13.52 -0.01
C GLY A 107 19.77 -14.19 -0.44
N LYS A 108 19.87 -15.23 -1.27
CA LYS A 108 18.73 -16.06 -1.76
C LYS A 108 18.18 -17.04 -0.71
N ARG A 109 18.66 -16.94 0.53
CA ARG A 109 18.14 -17.70 1.68
C ARG A 109 17.34 -16.84 2.66
N LEU A 110 17.30 -15.52 2.50
CA LEU A 110 16.50 -14.66 3.37
C LEU A 110 15.00 -14.81 3.04
N TYR A 111 14.20 -15.30 3.98
CA TYR A 111 12.75 -15.35 3.84
C TYR A 111 12.10 -14.29 4.73
N THR A 112 11.32 -13.39 4.14
CA THR A 112 10.56 -12.39 4.90
C THR A 112 9.12 -12.86 5.13
N LYS A 113 8.75 -13.11 6.40
CA LYS A 113 7.40 -13.44 6.83
C LYS A 113 6.74 -12.19 7.40
N ILE A 114 5.77 -11.64 6.66
CA ILE A 114 5.04 -10.45 7.07
C ILE A 114 3.75 -10.88 7.79
N LEU A 115 3.48 -10.28 8.95
CA LEU A 115 2.28 -10.50 9.73
C LEU A 115 1.58 -9.17 10.00
N PHE A 116 0.25 -9.20 10.02
CA PHE A 116 -0.60 -8.07 10.37
C PHE A 116 -1.39 -8.43 11.63
N PRO A 117 -1.19 -7.74 12.76
CA PRO A 117 -1.99 -7.94 13.96
C PRO A 117 -3.49 -7.76 13.67
N ARG A 118 -4.36 -8.54 14.33
CA ARG A 118 -5.82 -8.55 14.04
C ARG A 118 -6.51 -7.21 14.31
N GLU A 119 -6.08 -6.52 15.36
CA GLU A 119 -6.67 -5.25 15.81
C GLU A 119 -6.00 -4.03 15.13
N ALA A 120 -5.20 -4.22 14.08
CA ALA A 120 -4.48 -3.14 13.43
C ALA A 120 -5.41 -2.28 12.56
N GLU A 121 -5.29 -0.95 12.66
CA GLU A 121 -5.98 0.00 11.79
C GLU A 121 -5.33 0.09 10.39
N LEU A 122 -5.07 -1.06 9.77
CA LEU A 122 -4.29 -1.15 8.55
C LEU A 122 -5.20 -1.37 7.33
N SER A 123 -5.14 -0.46 6.36
CA SER A 123 -5.87 -0.64 5.11
C SER A 123 -5.27 -1.76 4.26
N GLN A 124 -6.10 -2.47 3.50
CA GLN A 124 -5.63 -3.52 2.58
C GLN A 124 -4.61 -2.99 1.56
N LYS A 125 -4.80 -1.74 1.12
CA LYS A 125 -3.88 -1.06 0.19
C LYS A 125 -2.50 -0.85 0.83
N ASP A 126 -2.45 -0.43 2.09
CA ASP A 126 -1.19 -0.22 2.81
C ASP A 126 -0.48 -1.55 3.08
N ALA A 127 -1.22 -2.57 3.52
CA ALA A 127 -0.71 -3.92 3.73
C ALA A 127 -0.10 -4.50 2.44
N TRP A 128 -0.80 -4.34 1.31
CA TRP A 128 -0.34 -4.82 0.00
C TRP A 128 0.91 -4.08 -0.47
N ARG A 129 0.92 -2.74 -0.36
CA ARG A 129 2.06 -1.90 -0.74
C ARG A 129 3.30 -2.26 0.06
N PHE A 130 3.17 -2.37 1.38
CA PHE A 130 4.26 -2.76 2.27
C PHE A 130 4.78 -4.16 1.94
N THR A 131 3.87 -5.12 1.74
CA THR A 131 4.24 -6.49 1.34
C THR A 131 5.07 -6.51 0.06
N HIS A 132 4.61 -5.83 -0.98
CA HIS A 132 5.31 -5.77 -2.26
C HIS A 132 6.70 -5.12 -2.13
N GLN A 133 6.80 -4.03 -1.36
CA GLN A 133 8.06 -3.35 -1.12
C GLN A 133 9.09 -4.29 -0.45
N ILE A 134 8.69 -4.96 0.64
CA ILE A 134 9.59 -5.86 1.38
C ILE A 134 9.96 -7.08 0.53
N LEU A 135 9.00 -7.70 -0.15
CA LEU A 135 9.26 -8.87 -0.98
C LEU A 135 10.21 -8.55 -2.15
N ARG A 136 9.98 -7.43 -2.84
CA ARG A 136 10.79 -7.03 -3.99
C ARG A 136 12.21 -6.66 -3.60
N GLN A 137 12.44 -6.12 -2.41
CA GLN A 137 13.77 -5.66 -1.99
C GLN A 137 14.57 -6.73 -1.26
N TYR A 138 13.94 -7.46 -0.33
CA TYR A 138 14.69 -8.24 0.67
C TYR A 138 14.41 -9.73 0.65
N ASP A 139 13.27 -10.17 0.11
CA ASP A 139 12.96 -11.60 0.13
C ASP A 139 13.90 -12.40 -0.76
N TYR A 140 13.90 -13.73 -0.60
CA TYR A 140 14.74 -14.61 -1.40
C TYR A 140 14.39 -14.57 -2.90
N TYR A 141 13.20 -14.05 -3.23
CA TYR A 141 12.78 -13.78 -4.61
C TYR A 141 13.28 -12.44 -5.17
N SER A 142 13.85 -11.54 -4.35
CA SER A 142 14.46 -10.33 -4.88
C SER A 142 15.69 -10.68 -5.72
N GLN A 143 15.68 -10.20 -6.96
CA GLN A 143 16.74 -10.39 -7.96
C GLN A 143 17.93 -9.51 -7.61
#